data_AF-A0A7K0VJ60-F1
#
_entry.id   AF-A0A7K0VJ60-F1
#
_cell.length_a   1.000
_cell.length_b   1.000
_cell.length_c   1.000
_cell.angle_alpha   90.00
_cell.angle_beta   90.00
_cell.angle_gamma   90.00
#
_symmetry.space_group_name_H-M   'P 1'
#
loop_
_entity.id
_entity.type
_entity.pdbx_description
1 polymer ?
#
loop_
_entity_poly.entity_id
_entity_poly.type
_entity_poly.pdbx_seq_one_letter_code
_entity_poly.pdbx_strand_id
1 'polypeptide(L)'
;MRRNVTVLWLVRALWLLQPLAFVPLLTHATEHLAPSGRMIVAVAAWAMWAAVLFAAFVPSSVSLTAARMMVPLQLIAVAVCAAAGVTAVWLTTAAGASVIALLVWFSGETGVAFAQGSAYGAEQRFPLKPPVPLLIPMLVSWLVTATAALSGIVLLANRIWIVGAVLLGIALAASRFVAPRFHQLARRWLVVVPVGLVVHDPMMLTENALFRSAQLAAVHLAPADTEAADLTGGTAGVVVEIVLHQMDTIVKTGTRDNPTGTALHVLSILVSPTRPGKALQAAAARRIPVG
;
A
#
# COMPACT_ATOMS: atom_id res chain seq x y z
N MET A 1 -4.09 8.11 -20.36
CA MET A 1 -2.78 8.28 -19.70
C MET A 1 -1.91 7.09 -20.08
N ARG A 2 -0.73 7.27 -20.66
CA ARG A 2 0.17 6.12 -20.95
C ARG A 2 0.54 5.48 -19.61
N ARG A 3 0.46 4.14 -19.53
CA ARG A 3 0.93 3.35 -18.39
C ARG A 3 2.31 3.88 -17.98
N ASN A 4 2.54 4.18 -16.69
CA ASN A 4 3.77 4.84 -16.27
C ASN A 4 4.95 3.85 -16.28
N VAL A 5 5.40 3.50 -17.49
CA VAL A 5 6.35 2.42 -17.79
C VAL A 5 7.67 2.62 -17.04
N THR A 6 8.13 3.88 -16.91
CA THR A 6 9.35 4.24 -16.18
C THR A 6 9.33 3.77 -14.72
N VAL A 7 8.23 4.01 -14.01
CA VAL A 7 8.10 3.64 -12.59
C VAL A 7 8.05 2.13 -12.43
N LEU A 8 7.40 1.41 -13.36
CA LEU A 8 7.36 -0.04 -13.35
C LEU A 8 8.76 -0.64 -13.58
N TRP A 9 9.55 -0.08 -14.49
CA TRP A 9 10.94 -0.52 -14.66
C TRP A 9 11.82 -0.15 -13.47
N LEU A 10 11.58 0.99 -12.84
CA LEU A 10 12.31 1.38 -11.64
C LEU A 10 12.09 0.39 -10.49
N VAL A 11 10.84 0.02 -10.17
CA VAL A 11 10.57 -0.99 -9.12
C VAL A 11 11.20 -2.34 -9.45
N ARG A 12 11.17 -2.75 -10.73
CA ARG A 12 11.74 -4.03 -11.17
C ARG A 12 13.26 -4.03 -11.07
N ALA A 13 13.94 -3.03 -11.62
CA ALA A 13 15.39 -2.91 -11.59
C ALA A 13 15.89 -2.79 -10.16
N LEU A 14 15.27 -1.92 -9.36
CA LEU A 14 15.62 -1.74 -7.96
C LEU A 14 15.48 -3.04 -7.17
N TRP A 15 14.39 -3.79 -7.38
CA TRP A 15 14.18 -5.06 -6.67
C TRP A 15 15.10 -6.18 -7.18
N LEU A 16 15.38 -6.23 -8.48
CA LEU A 16 16.33 -7.17 -9.08
C LEU A 16 17.74 -7.00 -8.50
N LEU A 17 18.13 -5.77 -8.16
CA LEU A 17 19.44 -5.44 -7.59
C LEU A 17 19.53 -5.64 -6.06
N GLN A 18 18.42 -5.84 -5.35
CA GLN A 18 18.41 -6.02 -3.90
C GLN A 18 19.36 -7.12 -3.38
N PRO A 19 19.53 -8.28 -4.05
CA PRO A 19 20.43 -9.33 -3.60
C PRO A 19 21.89 -8.86 -3.47
N LEU A 20 22.33 -7.85 -4.24
CA LEU A 20 23.69 -7.32 -4.15
C LEU A 20 24.00 -6.73 -2.77
N ALA A 21 22.98 -6.17 -2.09
CA ALA A 21 23.11 -5.64 -0.75
C ALA A 21 22.83 -6.70 0.34
N PHE A 22 21.86 -7.58 0.11
CA PHE A 22 21.38 -8.51 1.13
C PHE A 22 22.13 -9.84 1.19
N VAL A 23 22.68 -10.35 0.08
CA VAL A 23 23.43 -11.62 0.09
C VAL A 23 24.68 -11.52 0.97
N PRO A 24 25.54 -10.49 0.85
CA PRO A 24 26.70 -10.36 1.74
C PRO A 24 26.31 -10.17 3.21
N LEU A 25 25.28 -9.35 3.48
CA LEU A 25 24.75 -9.13 4.82
C LEU A 25 24.34 -10.45 5.47
N LEU A 26 23.48 -11.23 4.79
CA LEU A 26 22.95 -12.48 5.33
C LEU A 26 24.02 -13.56 5.40
N THR A 27 24.97 -13.58 4.47
CA THR A 27 26.10 -14.52 4.52
C THR A 27 26.88 -14.30 5.80
N HIS A 28 27.31 -13.06 6.07
CA HIS A 28 28.05 -12.72 7.28
C HIS A 28 27.24 -12.96 8.56
N ALA A 29 25.98 -12.52 8.57
CA ALA A 29 25.07 -12.69 9.70
C ALA A 29 24.84 -14.16 10.07
N THR A 30 25.05 -15.10 9.14
CA THR A 30 24.75 -16.52 9.35
C THR A 30 25.99 -17.41 9.36
N GLU A 31 27.21 -16.86 9.33
CA GLU A 31 28.47 -17.61 9.35
C GLU A 31 28.59 -18.57 10.55
N HIS A 32 28.06 -18.16 11.70
CA HIS A 32 28.06 -18.95 12.94
C HIS A 32 27.04 -20.10 12.94
N LEU A 33 26.10 -20.14 11.98
CA LEU A 33 25.06 -21.15 11.93
C LEU A 33 25.53 -22.43 11.21
N ALA A 34 24.97 -23.56 11.65
CA ALA A 34 25.11 -24.83 10.92
C ALA A 34 24.62 -24.72 9.47
N PRO A 35 25.11 -25.55 8.52
CA PRO A 35 24.71 -25.50 7.11
C PRO A 35 23.19 -25.53 6.90
N SER A 36 22.46 -26.32 7.70
CA SER A 36 20.99 -26.38 7.65
C SER A 36 20.33 -25.05 8.04
N GLY A 37 20.87 -24.33 9.03
CA GLY A 37 20.35 -23.03 9.47
C GLY A 37 20.57 -21.95 8.42
N ARG A 38 21.76 -21.94 7.80
CA ARG A 38 22.06 -21.06 6.65
C ARG A 38 21.10 -21.30 5.49
N MET A 39 20.80 -22.56 5.18
CA MET A 39 19.84 -22.91 4.14
C MET A 39 18.43 -22.39 4.45
N ILE A 40 17.96 -22.49 5.70
CA ILE A 40 16.64 -21.96 6.11
C ILE A 40 16.54 -20.45 5.86
N VAL A 41 17.55 -19.69 6.29
CA VAL A 41 17.59 -18.23 6.08
C VAL A 41 17.66 -17.90 4.59
N ALA A 42 18.50 -18.59 3.84
CA ALA A 42 18.65 -18.38 2.40
C ALA A 42 17.34 -18.66 1.64
N VAL A 43 16.66 -19.77 1.93
CA VAL A 43 15.37 -20.12 1.32
C VAL A 43 14.32 -19.07 1.65
N ALA A 44 14.22 -18.63 2.90
CA ALA A 44 13.27 -17.60 3.30
C ALA A 44 13.54 -16.24 2.59
N ALA A 45 14.80 -15.84 2.51
CA ALA A 45 15.21 -14.61 1.83
C ALA A 45 14.92 -14.66 0.31
N TRP A 46 15.27 -15.77 -0.36
CA TRP A 46 14.99 -15.97 -1.78
C TRP A 46 13.50 -16.06 -2.06
N ALA A 47 12.71 -16.70 -1.20
CA ALA A 47 11.26 -16.76 -1.33
C ALA A 47 10.62 -15.36 -1.22
N MET A 48 11.05 -14.56 -0.24
CA MET A 48 10.59 -13.18 -0.09
C MET A 48 10.97 -12.33 -1.30
N TRP A 49 12.22 -12.43 -1.75
CA TRP A 49 12.70 -11.74 -2.93
C TRP A 49 11.92 -12.12 -4.19
N ALA A 50 11.72 -13.41 -4.44
CA ALA A 50 10.99 -13.91 -5.60
C ALA A 50 9.52 -13.46 -5.61
N ALA A 51 8.86 -13.49 -4.45
CA ALA A 51 7.46 -13.06 -4.31
C ALA A 51 7.27 -11.58 -4.66
N VAL A 52 8.14 -10.68 -4.17
CA VAL A 52 8.05 -9.25 -4.50
C VAL A 52 8.50 -8.98 -5.94
N LEU A 53 9.47 -9.74 -6.47
CA LEU A 53 9.84 -9.64 -7.88
C LEU A 53 8.65 -10.01 -8.78
N PHE A 54 7.97 -11.12 -8.48
CA PHE A 54 6.76 -11.53 -9.19
C PHE A 54 5.67 -10.45 -9.10
N ALA A 55 5.45 -9.88 -7.91
CA ALA A 55 4.53 -8.75 -7.72
C ALA A 55 4.91 -7.54 -8.61
N ALA A 56 6.20 -7.25 -8.81
CA ALA A 56 6.66 -6.17 -9.68
C ALA A 56 6.39 -6.42 -11.19
N PHE A 57 6.29 -7.69 -11.60
CA PHE A 57 5.99 -8.07 -12.99
C PHE A 57 4.50 -8.18 -13.31
N VAL A 58 3.65 -8.34 -12.30
CA VAL A 58 2.19 -8.41 -12.45
C VAL A 58 1.54 -7.19 -11.77
N PRO A 59 1.52 -5.99 -12.40
CA PRO A 59 0.94 -4.81 -11.77
C PRO A 59 -0.55 -5.02 -11.51
N SER A 60 -0.92 -5.08 -10.23
CA SER A 60 -2.30 -5.19 -9.77
C SER A 60 -2.40 -4.65 -8.35
N SER A 61 -3.60 -4.36 -7.88
CA SER A 61 -3.82 -3.94 -6.49
C SER A 61 -3.41 -5.01 -5.48
N VAL A 62 -3.52 -6.31 -5.84
CA VAL A 62 -3.06 -7.43 -5.00
C VAL A 62 -1.54 -7.44 -4.90
N SER A 63 -0.86 -7.32 -6.03
CA SER A 63 0.61 -7.26 -6.09
C SER A 63 1.16 -6.04 -5.34
N LEU A 64 0.46 -4.90 -5.41
CA LEU A 64 0.82 -3.71 -4.64
C LEU A 64 0.71 -3.96 -3.14
N THR A 65 -0.36 -4.61 -2.69
CA THR A 65 -0.52 -5.00 -1.28
C THR A 65 0.58 -5.93 -0.84
N ALA A 66 0.84 -7.00 -1.60
CA ALA A 66 1.88 -7.97 -1.28
C ALA A 66 3.25 -7.30 -1.15
N ALA A 67 3.65 -6.49 -2.13
CA ALA A 67 4.92 -5.78 -2.11
C ALA A 67 5.02 -4.79 -0.92
N ARG A 68 3.98 -4.01 -0.65
CA ARG A 68 3.99 -3.06 0.49
C ARG A 68 3.97 -3.74 1.85
N MET A 69 3.58 -5.02 1.94
CA MET A 69 3.72 -5.80 3.17
C MET A 69 5.11 -6.46 3.29
N MET A 70 5.74 -6.84 2.19
CA MET A 70 6.98 -7.63 2.19
C MET A 70 8.25 -6.77 2.09
N VAL A 71 8.23 -5.69 1.30
CA VAL A 71 9.39 -4.78 1.14
C VAL A 71 9.90 -4.25 2.49
N PRO A 72 9.05 -3.79 3.44
CA PRO A 72 9.55 -3.27 4.71
C PRO A 72 10.18 -4.33 5.63
N LEU A 73 10.00 -5.63 5.37
CA LEU A 73 10.68 -6.70 6.12
C LEU A 73 12.21 -6.57 6.04
N GLN A 74 12.72 -5.98 4.96
CA GLN A 74 14.14 -5.70 4.77
C GLN A 74 14.74 -4.86 5.91
N LEU A 75 14.03 -3.85 6.40
CA LEU A 75 14.51 -3.03 7.52
C LEU A 75 14.56 -3.81 8.84
N ILE A 76 13.59 -4.70 9.08
CA ILE A 76 13.63 -5.55 10.28
C ILE A 76 14.79 -6.55 10.17
N ALA A 77 15.02 -7.12 8.99
CA ALA A 77 16.17 -8.01 8.76
C ALA A 77 17.51 -7.28 9.02
N VAL A 78 17.64 -6.03 8.55
CA VAL A 78 18.82 -5.19 8.84
C VAL A 78 18.96 -4.92 10.33
N ALA A 79 17.88 -4.59 11.05
CA ALA A 79 17.90 -4.37 12.49
C ALA A 79 18.30 -5.62 13.27
N VAL A 80 17.81 -6.80 12.87
CA VAL A 80 18.19 -8.09 13.45
C VAL A 80 19.67 -8.38 13.20
N CYS A 81 20.17 -8.14 11.99
CA CYS A 81 21.60 -8.29 11.68
C CYS A 81 22.47 -7.32 12.48
N ALA A 82 22.00 -6.09 12.71
CA ALA A 82 22.69 -5.11 13.55
C ALA A 82 22.79 -5.58 15.00
N ALA A 83 21.70 -6.13 15.55
CA ALA A 83 21.70 -6.71 16.90
C ALA A 83 22.62 -7.95 17.01
N ALA A 84 22.86 -8.66 15.91
CA ALA A 84 23.81 -9.77 15.82
C ALA A 84 25.28 -9.34 15.64
N GLY A 85 25.60 -8.04 15.62
CA GLY A 85 26.96 -7.54 15.56
C GLY A 85 27.61 -7.56 14.17
N VAL A 86 26.82 -7.61 13.10
CA VAL A 86 27.32 -7.56 11.72
C VAL A 86 28.07 -6.25 11.46
N THR A 87 29.15 -6.31 10.68
CA THR A 87 29.98 -5.15 10.35
C THR A 87 29.19 -4.00 9.71
N ALA A 88 29.58 -2.76 10.04
CA ALA A 88 28.89 -1.55 9.61
C ALA A 88 28.73 -1.41 8.08
N VAL A 89 29.70 -1.87 7.28
CA VAL A 89 29.67 -1.75 5.80
C VAL A 89 28.48 -2.48 5.20
N TRP A 90 28.22 -3.71 5.64
CA TRP A 90 27.08 -4.49 5.14
C TRP A 90 25.74 -3.93 5.63
N LEU A 91 25.70 -3.45 6.88
CA LEU A 91 24.50 -2.83 7.44
C LEU A 91 24.11 -1.55 6.71
N THR A 92 25.04 -0.64 6.47
CA THR A 92 24.76 0.63 5.80
C THR A 92 24.33 0.43 4.35
N THR A 93 24.96 -0.50 3.64
CA THR A 93 24.61 -0.84 2.25
C THR A 93 23.20 -1.42 2.17
N ALA A 94 22.86 -2.38 3.02
CA ALA A 94 21.53 -2.98 3.05
C ALA A 94 20.45 -2.02 3.57
N ALA A 95 20.76 -1.20 4.58
CA ALA A 95 19.86 -0.15 5.06
C ALA A 95 19.54 0.86 3.96
N GLY A 96 20.57 1.35 3.25
CA GLY A 96 20.40 2.28 2.13
C GLY A 96 19.54 1.69 1.02
N ALA A 97 19.82 0.45 0.60
CA ALA A 97 19.02 -0.27 -0.39
C ALA A 97 17.56 -0.46 0.06
N SER A 98 17.33 -0.74 1.34
CA SER A 98 15.99 -0.91 1.93
C SER A 98 15.21 0.41 1.95
N VAL A 99 15.85 1.51 2.35
CA VAL A 99 15.22 2.84 2.38
C VAL A 99 14.83 3.28 0.97
N ILE A 100 15.72 3.10 -0.01
CA ILE A 100 15.40 3.43 -1.41
C ILE A 100 14.23 2.57 -1.93
N ALA A 101 14.23 1.27 -1.64
CA ALA A 101 13.12 0.38 -1.99
C ALA A 101 11.80 0.84 -1.38
N LEU A 102 11.80 1.19 -0.09
CA LEU A 102 10.62 1.71 0.60
C LEU A 102 10.09 2.99 -0.03
N LEU A 103 10.95 3.98 -0.27
CA LEU A 103 10.56 5.25 -0.89
C LEU A 103 9.91 5.03 -2.26
N VAL A 104 10.47 4.14 -3.08
CA VAL A 104 9.94 3.84 -4.41
C VAL A 104 8.61 3.07 -4.33
N TRP A 105 8.52 2.00 -3.53
CA TRP A 105 7.31 1.17 -3.42
C TRP A 105 6.13 1.89 -2.74
N PHE A 106 6.41 2.79 -1.79
CA PHE A 106 5.39 3.58 -1.10
C PHE A 106 5.05 4.89 -1.80
N SER A 107 5.75 5.25 -2.88
CA SER A 107 5.42 6.43 -3.66
C SER A 107 4.01 6.40 -4.27
N GLY A 108 3.42 7.58 -4.46
CA GLY A 108 2.14 7.73 -5.16
C GLY A 108 2.20 7.30 -6.62
N GLU A 109 3.37 7.39 -7.27
CA GLU A 109 3.54 6.93 -8.66
C GLU A 109 3.41 5.41 -8.78
N THR A 110 4.06 4.67 -7.89
CA THR A 110 3.94 3.20 -7.86
C THR A 110 2.50 2.79 -7.54
N GLY A 111 1.87 3.49 -6.60
CA GLY A 111 0.45 3.28 -6.29
C GLY A 111 -0.44 3.44 -7.52
N VAL A 112 -0.33 4.55 -8.25
CA VAL A 112 -1.07 4.79 -9.50
C VAL A 112 -0.74 3.71 -10.52
N ALA A 113 0.53 3.42 -10.79
CA ALA A 113 0.93 2.44 -11.82
C ALA A 113 0.32 1.04 -11.59
N PHE A 114 0.24 0.59 -10.34
CA PHE A 114 -0.34 -0.71 -10.00
C PHE A 114 -1.87 -0.68 -9.96
N ALA A 115 -2.48 0.42 -9.53
CA ALA A 115 -3.94 0.59 -9.59
C ALA A 115 -4.47 0.65 -11.03
N GLN A 116 -3.70 1.23 -11.95
CA GLN A 116 -4.03 1.19 -13.39
C GLN A 116 -3.90 -0.22 -13.98
N GLY A 117 -3.05 -1.07 -13.41
CA GLY A 117 -2.93 -2.47 -13.84
C GLY A 117 -4.19 -3.30 -13.60
N SER A 118 -5.08 -2.85 -12.71
CA SER A 118 -6.39 -3.47 -12.46
C SER A 118 -7.57 -2.72 -13.10
N ALA A 119 -7.32 -1.61 -13.81
CA ALA A 119 -8.35 -0.77 -14.42
C ALA A 119 -9.04 -1.45 -15.62
N TYR A 120 -10.34 -1.21 -15.78
CA TYR A 120 -11.11 -1.77 -16.90
C TYR A 120 -11.38 -0.72 -17.97
N GLY A 121 -11.26 -1.12 -19.24
CA GLY A 121 -11.58 -0.28 -20.39
C GLY A 121 -10.87 1.07 -20.34
N ALA A 122 -11.65 2.14 -20.23
CA ALA A 122 -11.15 3.51 -20.26
C ALA A 122 -11.04 4.17 -18.87
N GLU A 123 -11.17 3.39 -17.79
CA GLU A 123 -11.01 3.85 -16.41
C GLU A 123 -9.60 4.38 -16.13
N GLN A 124 -9.51 5.42 -15.31
CA GLN A 124 -8.25 5.88 -14.73
C GLN A 124 -8.37 5.92 -13.20
N ARG A 125 -7.68 5.02 -12.52
CA ARG A 125 -7.71 4.87 -11.06
C ARG A 125 -6.57 5.62 -10.35
N PHE A 126 -6.93 6.46 -9.39
CA PHE A 126 -6.01 7.21 -8.54
C PHE A 126 -6.18 6.77 -7.09
N PRO A 127 -5.19 6.06 -6.50
CA PRO A 127 -5.27 5.62 -5.12
C PRO A 127 -5.45 6.77 -4.14
N LEU A 128 -6.33 6.58 -3.16
CA LEU A 128 -6.54 7.50 -2.05
C LEU A 128 -5.48 7.27 -0.96
N LYS A 129 -5.12 8.33 -0.24
CA LYS A 129 -4.20 8.26 0.90
C LYS A 129 -4.85 7.49 2.05
N PRO A 130 -4.08 6.70 2.82
CA PRO A 130 -4.62 6.02 4.00
C PRO A 130 -5.10 7.04 5.05
N PRO A 131 -6.21 6.79 5.75
CA PRO A 131 -6.70 7.66 6.83
C PRO A 131 -5.67 7.69 7.95
N VAL A 132 -5.37 8.89 8.50
CA VAL A 132 -4.35 9.03 9.57
C VAL A 132 -4.65 8.17 10.80
N PRO A 133 -5.91 8.06 11.28
CA PRO A 133 -6.22 7.23 12.45
C PRO A 133 -5.88 5.74 12.27
N LEU A 134 -5.77 5.25 11.03
CA LEU A 134 -5.44 3.85 10.75
C LEU A 134 -3.94 3.57 10.70
N LEU A 135 -3.09 4.59 10.61
CA LEU A 135 -1.65 4.40 10.44
C LEU A 135 -1.00 3.64 11.61
N ILE A 136 -1.34 4.01 12.85
CA ILE A 136 -0.77 3.35 14.05
C ILE A 136 -1.26 1.89 14.17
N PRO A 137 -2.58 1.58 14.15
CA PRO A 137 -3.05 0.20 14.19
C PRO A 137 -2.48 -0.68 13.07
N MET A 138 -2.34 -0.13 11.87
CA MET A 138 -1.72 -0.82 10.75
C MET A 138 -0.24 -1.11 11.02
N LEU A 139 0.52 -0.11 11.46
CA LEU A 139 1.95 -0.27 11.74
C LEU A 139 2.17 -1.32 12.83
N VAL A 140 1.41 -1.26 13.93
CA VAL A 140 1.50 -2.22 15.03
C VAL A 140 1.14 -3.64 14.56
N SER A 141 0.01 -3.80 13.87
CA SER A 141 -0.40 -5.13 13.39
C SER A 141 0.59 -5.72 12.38
N TRP A 142 1.19 -4.90 11.54
CA TRP A 142 2.25 -5.32 10.63
C TRP A 142 3.54 -5.68 11.39
N LEU A 143 4.00 -4.84 12.33
CA LEU A 143 5.21 -5.09 13.13
C LEU A 143 5.12 -6.40 13.91
N VAL A 144 3.98 -6.67 14.55
CA VAL A 144 3.74 -7.93 15.29
C VAL A 144 3.83 -9.12 14.34
N THR A 145 3.16 -9.04 13.18
CA THR A 145 3.14 -10.13 12.19
C THR A 145 4.55 -10.37 11.61
N ALA A 146 5.24 -9.29 11.24
CA ALA A 146 6.56 -9.33 10.65
C ALA A 146 7.63 -9.84 11.63
N THR A 147 7.59 -9.39 12.88
CA THR A 147 8.50 -9.84 13.93
C THR A 147 8.26 -11.31 14.25
N ALA A 148 7.00 -11.75 14.36
CA ALA A 148 6.70 -13.18 14.54
C ALA A 148 7.24 -14.04 13.38
N ALA A 149 7.07 -13.59 12.14
CA ALA A 149 7.59 -14.29 10.96
C ALA A 149 9.11 -14.41 10.97
N LEU A 150 9.82 -13.29 11.18
CA LEU A 150 11.28 -13.27 11.17
C LEU A 150 11.89 -14.00 12.37
N SER A 151 11.33 -13.84 13.57
CA SER A 151 11.73 -14.61 14.75
C SER A 151 11.51 -16.12 14.54
N GLY A 152 10.40 -16.52 13.91
CA GLY A 152 10.16 -17.91 13.53
C GLY A 152 11.28 -18.47 12.65
N ILE A 153 11.68 -17.74 11.61
CA ILE A 153 12.79 -18.12 10.71
C ILE A 153 14.11 -18.24 11.49
N VAL A 154 14.44 -17.26 12.33
CA VAL A 154 15.68 -17.25 13.12
C VAL A 154 15.72 -18.42 14.11
N LEU A 155 14.61 -18.74 14.77
CA LEU A 155 14.54 -19.86 15.71
C LEU A 155 14.69 -21.21 15.02
N LEU A 156 14.05 -21.40 13.85
CA LEU A 156 14.23 -22.60 13.03
C LEU A 156 15.70 -22.74 12.59
N ALA A 157 16.32 -21.64 12.17
CA ALA A 157 17.73 -21.62 11.79
C ALA A 157 18.67 -22.01 12.95
N ASN A 158 18.27 -21.74 14.19
CA ASN A 158 18.97 -22.12 15.43
C ASN A 158 18.55 -23.49 16.00
N ARG A 159 17.84 -24.33 15.22
CA ARG A 159 17.34 -25.66 15.63
C ARG A 159 16.34 -25.65 16.78
N ILE A 160 15.73 -24.50 17.07
CA ILE A 160 14.63 -24.37 18.04
C ILE A 160 13.32 -24.60 17.29
N TRP A 161 13.11 -25.85 16.86
CA TRP A 161 12.11 -26.21 15.85
C TRP A 161 10.68 -25.90 16.26
N ILE A 162 10.28 -26.33 17.46
CA ILE A 162 8.90 -26.22 17.94
C ILE A 162 8.49 -24.76 18.06
N VAL A 163 9.28 -23.95 18.77
CA VAL A 163 8.98 -22.53 18.98
C VAL A 163 9.02 -21.77 17.65
N GLY A 164 9.99 -22.07 16.78
CA GLY A 164 10.08 -21.47 15.45
C GLY A 164 8.85 -21.79 14.58
N ALA A 165 8.40 -23.05 14.58
CA ALA A 165 7.21 -23.47 13.85
C ALA A 165 5.94 -22.82 14.40
N VAL A 166 5.80 -22.72 15.73
CA VAL A 166 4.66 -22.03 16.37
C VAL A 166 4.62 -20.55 15.98
N LEU A 167 5.75 -19.84 16.03
CA LEU A 167 5.80 -18.43 15.64
C LEU A 167 5.46 -18.22 14.16
N LEU A 168 5.94 -19.09 13.27
CA LEU A 168 5.53 -19.04 11.85
C LEU A 168 4.03 -19.32 11.67
N GLY A 169 3.48 -20.29 12.41
CA GLY A 169 2.05 -20.56 12.42
C GLY A 169 1.23 -19.35 12.86
N ILE A 170 1.66 -18.66 13.92
CA ILE A 170 1.05 -17.41 14.40
C ILE A 170 1.16 -16.32 13.33
N ALA A 171 2.32 -16.14 12.70
CA ALA A 171 2.52 -15.14 11.66
C ALA A 171 1.65 -15.39 10.42
N LEU A 172 1.49 -16.65 10.00
CA LEU A 172 0.60 -17.03 8.91
C LEU A 172 -0.87 -16.77 9.28
N ALA A 173 -1.29 -17.16 10.48
CA ALA A 173 -2.64 -16.90 10.98
C ALA A 173 -2.91 -15.38 11.05
N ALA A 174 -2.00 -14.60 11.61
CA ALA A 174 -2.11 -13.14 11.69
C ALA A 174 -2.17 -12.52 10.29
N SER A 175 -1.34 -12.98 9.35
CA SER A 175 -1.34 -12.51 7.95
C SER A 175 -2.69 -12.69 7.28
N ARG A 176 -3.43 -13.77 7.57
CA ARG A 176 -4.77 -14.00 7.04
C ARG A 176 -5.79 -12.93 7.47
N PHE A 177 -5.61 -12.30 8.64
CA PHE A 177 -6.46 -11.22 9.12
C PHE A 177 -5.94 -9.83 8.74
N VAL A 178 -4.62 -9.66 8.71
CA VAL A 178 -3.96 -8.38 8.42
C VAL A 178 -3.99 -8.07 6.91
N ALA A 179 -3.66 -9.05 6.04
CA ALA A 179 -3.54 -8.81 4.60
C ALA A 179 -4.83 -8.27 3.94
N PRO A 180 -6.05 -8.76 4.26
CA PRO A 180 -7.28 -8.17 3.70
C PRO A 180 -7.47 -6.70 4.07
N ARG A 181 -7.10 -6.29 5.29
CA ARG A 181 -7.20 -4.89 5.75
C ARG A 181 -6.23 -3.97 4.99
N PHE A 182 -5.01 -4.44 4.78
CA PHE A 182 -4.03 -3.74 3.93
C PHE A 182 -4.48 -3.70 2.47
N HIS A 183 -5.17 -4.75 1.99
CA HIS A 183 -5.70 -4.79 0.65
C HIS A 183 -6.84 -3.80 0.42
N GLN A 184 -7.69 -3.57 1.43
CA GLN A 184 -8.74 -2.53 1.35
C GLN A 184 -8.13 -1.16 1.04
N LEU A 185 -7.00 -0.80 1.65
CA LEU A 185 -6.32 0.48 1.39
C LEU A 185 -5.76 0.58 -0.03
N ALA A 186 -5.26 -0.54 -0.58
CA ALA A 186 -4.84 -0.61 -1.97
C ALA A 186 -6.03 -0.53 -2.95
N ARG A 187 -7.26 -0.70 -2.45
CA ARG A 187 -8.53 -0.63 -3.19
C ARG A 187 -9.31 0.66 -2.98
N ARG A 188 -8.75 1.66 -2.32
CA ARG A 188 -9.38 2.99 -2.23
C ARG A 188 -8.95 3.82 -3.43
N TRP A 189 -9.87 4.13 -4.34
CA TRP A 189 -9.58 4.85 -5.59
C TRP A 189 -10.59 5.97 -5.84
N LEU A 190 -10.08 7.09 -6.33
CA LEU A 190 -10.84 7.98 -7.18
C LEU A 190 -10.68 7.50 -8.62
N VAL A 191 -11.77 7.16 -9.29
CA VAL A 191 -11.77 6.63 -10.65
C VAL A 191 -12.39 7.66 -11.58
N VAL A 192 -11.62 8.07 -12.59
CA VAL A 192 -12.12 8.90 -13.68
C VAL A 192 -12.61 7.97 -14.79
N VAL A 193 -13.88 8.10 -15.16
CA VAL A 193 -14.54 7.30 -16.19
C VAL A 193 -15.11 8.20 -17.30
N PRO A 194 -15.48 7.66 -18.48
CA PRO A 194 -16.04 8.49 -19.55
C PRO A 194 -17.31 9.28 -19.15
N VAL A 195 -18.11 8.72 -18.24
CA VAL A 195 -19.41 9.27 -17.83
C VAL A 195 -19.31 10.19 -16.60
N GLY A 196 -18.13 10.30 -15.96
CA GLY A 196 -17.94 11.12 -14.76
C GLY A 196 -16.86 10.60 -13.82
N LEU A 197 -17.12 10.66 -12.52
CA LEU A 197 -16.23 10.23 -11.45
C LEU A 197 -16.86 9.12 -10.60
N VAL A 198 -16.04 8.17 -10.16
CA VAL A 198 -16.45 7.15 -9.19
C VAL A 198 -15.52 7.20 -7.99
N VAL A 199 -16.09 7.28 -6.79
CA VAL A 199 -15.35 7.06 -5.54
C VAL A 199 -15.53 5.60 -5.15
N HIS A 200 -14.50 4.79 -5.36
CA HIS A 200 -14.43 3.41 -4.86
C HIS A 200 -13.68 3.42 -3.54
N ASP A 201 -14.40 3.50 -2.42
CA ASP A 201 -13.81 3.47 -1.09
C ASP A 201 -14.59 2.49 -0.18
N PRO A 202 -14.23 1.20 -0.18
CA PRO A 202 -14.89 0.19 0.66
C PRO A 202 -14.78 0.44 2.17
N MET A 203 -13.98 1.42 2.60
CA MET A 203 -13.81 1.76 4.02
C MET A 203 -14.72 2.92 4.46
N MET A 204 -15.10 3.78 3.52
CA MET A 204 -15.88 4.99 3.80
C MET A 204 -17.29 4.92 3.20
N LEU A 205 -17.49 4.13 2.16
CA LEU A 205 -18.76 3.97 1.46
C LEU A 205 -19.22 2.51 1.46
N THR A 206 -20.52 2.29 1.66
CA THR A 206 -21.15 0.96 1.55
C THR A 206 -21.19 0.50 0.09
N GLU A 207 -21.41 1.45 -0.82
CA GLU A 207 -21.44 1.23 -2.27
C GLU A 207 -20.62 2.29 -3.00
N ASN A 208 -20.26 2.01 -4.25
CA ASN A 208 -19.46 2.96 -5.04
C ASN A 208 -20.32 4.19 -5.38
N ALA A 209 -19.83 5.38 -5.03
CA ALA A 209 -20.51 6.62 -5.41
C ALA A 209 -20.09 7.03 -6.84
N LEU A 210 -21.02 6.95 -7.80
CA LEU A 210 -20.85 7.41 -9.18
C LEU A 210 -21.50 8.78 -9.34
N PHE A 211 -20.70 9.79 -9.65
CA PHE A 211 -21.15 11.13 -9.99
C PHE A 211 -20.99 11.33 -11.50
N ARG A 212 -22.11 11.50 -12.20
CA ARG A 212 -22.12 11.73 -13.65
C ARG A 212 -21.59 13.12 -13.96
N SER A 213 -20.96 13.32 -15.11
CA SER A 213 -20.42 14.62 -15.51
C SER A 213 -21.45 15.75 -15.48
N ALA A 214 -22.72 15.45 -15.79
CA ALA A 214 -23.80 16.44 -15.73
C ALA A 214 -24.25 16.81 -14.30
N GLN A 215 -23.92 15.99 -13.30
CA GLN A 215 -24.18 16.29 -11.88
C GLN A 215 -23.04 17.09 -11.25
N LEU A 216 -21.84 17.05 -11.83
CA LEU A 216 -20.64 17.70 -11.30
C LEU A 216 -20.67 19.20 -11.62
N ALA A 217 -20.70 20.04 -10.58
CA ALA A 217 -20.57 21.48 -10.70
C ALA A 217 -19.09 21.90 -10.82
N ALA A 218 -18.23 21.32 -9.98
CA ALA A 218 -16.79 21.59 -10.02
C ALA A 218 -16.00 20.47 -9.32
N VAL A 219 -14.73 20.31 -9.70
CA VAL A 219 -13.78 19.41 -9.06
C VAL A 219 -12.45 20.15 -8.91
N HIS A 220 -12.06 20.49 -7.69
CA HIS A 220 -10.92 21.36 -7.43
C HIS A 220 -10.19 20.94 -6.16
N LEU A 221 -9.09 21.62 -5.84
CA LEU A 221 -8.48 21.48 -4.53
C LEU A 221 -9.43 22.06 -3.47
N ALA A 222 -9.57 21.36 -2.35
CA ALA A 222 -10.48 21.77 -1.29
C ALA A 222 -10.03 23.11 -0.65
N PRO A 223 -10.93 24.10 -0.54
CA PRO A 223 -10.73 25.28 0.30
C PRO A 223 -10.55 24.88 1.78
N ALA A 224 -9.96 25.76 2.58
CA ALA A 224 -9.68 25.48 4.00
C ALA A 224 -10.96 25.42 4.87
N ASP A 225 -12.02 26.10 4.44
CA ASP A 225 -13.28 26.34 5.14
C ASP A 225 -14.49 25.62 4.49
N THR A 226 -14.23 24.55 3.75
CA THR A 226 -15.29 23.75 3.11
C THR A 226 -16.18 23.00 4.12
N GLU A 227 -17.49 23.02 3.89
CA GLU A 227 -18.48 22.23 4.62
C GLU A 227 -18.74 20.85 3.96
N ALA A 228 -17.93 20.47 2.97
CA ALA A 228 -18.04 19.21 2.25
C ALA A 228 -17.99 17.99 3.18
N ALA A 229 -18.75 16.95 2.84
CA ALA A 229 -18.73 15.72 3.60
C ALA A 229 -17.36 15.02 3.48
N ASP A 230 -16.69 14.82 4.61
CA ASP A 230 -15.38 14.17 4.64
C ASP A 230 -15.49 12.66 4.35
N LEU A 231 -14.90 12.24 3.23
CA LEU A 231 -14.64 10.84 2.87
C LEU A 231 -13.14 10.51 2.86
N THR A 232 -12.28 11.44 3.29
CA THR A 232 -10.85 11.19 3.41
C THR A 232 -10.56 10.27 4.60
N GLY A 233 -11.32 10.45 5.68
CA GLY A 233 -11.06 9.82 6.98
C GLY A 233 -9.96 10.55 7.77
N GLY A 234 -9.90 11.88 7.65
CA GLY A 234 -8.88 12.70 8.29
C GLY A 234 -7.47 12.49 7.71
N THR A 235 -7.34 12.40 6.39
CA THR A 235 -6.00 12.29 5.77
C THR A 235 -5.23 13.60 5.84
N ALA A 236 -3.89 13.53 5.95
CA ALA A 236 -3.06 14.73 5.88
C ALA A 236 -2.81 15.23 4.43
N GLY A 237 -2.62 16.54 4.31
CA GLY A 237 -2.20 17.22 3.08
C GLY A 237 -3.34 17.54 2.11
N VAL A 238 -3.00 17.72 0.84
CA VAL A 238 -3.94 18.20 -0.19
C VAL A 238 -5.10 17.22 -0.42
N VAL A 239 -6.30 17.78 -0.45
CA VAL A 239 -7.59 17.10 -0.66
C VAL A 239 -8.26 17.68 -1.91
N VAL A 240 -9.02 16.85 -2.62
CA VAL A 240 -9.86 17.23 -3.76
C VAL A 240 -11.30 17.27 -3.29
N GLU A 241 -11.97 18.38 -3.55
CA GLU A 241 -13.40 18.54 -3.36
C GLU A 241 -14.13 18.25 -4.67
N ILE A 242 -15.20 17.47 -4.60
CA ILE A 242 -16.11 17.18 -5.71
C ILE A 242 -17.44 17.84 -5.36
N VAL A 243 -17.82 18.86 -6.12
CA VAL A 243 -19.04 19.66 -5.92
C VAL A 243 -20.10 19.23 -6.93
N LEU A 244 -21.33 19.10 -6.46
CA LEU A 244 -22.50 18.70 -7.24
C LEU A 244 -23.42 19.89 -7.49
N HIS A 245 -24.17 19.85 -8.58
CA HIS A 245 -25.21 20.84 -8.87
C HIS A 245 -26.43 20.72 -7.94
N GLN A 246 -26.70 19.51 -7.47
CA GLN A 246 -27.82 19.18 -6.61
C GLN A 246 -27.36 18.19 -5.54
N MET A 247 -28.08 18.16 -4.42
CA MET A 247 -27.84 17.19 -3.36
C MET A 247 -27.99 15.77 -3.91
N ASP A 248 -27.02 14.91 -3.62
CA ASP A 248 -27.08 13.49 -3.92
C ASP A 248 -26.87 12.67 -2.65
N THR A 249 -27.34 11.43 -2.64
CA THR A 249 -27.26 10.57 -1.46
C THR A 249 -26.09 9.61 -1.60
N ILE A 250 -25.21 9.63 -0.61
CA ILE A 250 -24.15 8.62 -0.46
C ILE A 250 -24.37 7.86 0.84
N VAL A 251 -24.06 6.56 0.84
CA VAL A 251 -24.17 5.73 2.04
C VAL A 251 -22.79 5.49 2.60
N LYS A 252 -22.50 6.08 3.77
CA LYS A 252 -21.26 5.81 4.50
C LYS A 252 -21.27 4.39 5.05
N THR A 253 -20.10 3.72 5.01
CA THR A 253 -19.93 2.37 5.57
C THR A 253 -20.35 2.34 7.05
N GLY A 254 -21.02 1.27 7.45
CA GLY A 254 -21.46 1.05 8.81
C GLY A 254 -20.32 1.08 9.83
N THR A 255 -20.58 1.72 10.96
CA THR A 255 -19.72 1.69 12.15
C THR A 255 -20.27 0.68 13.16
N ARG A 256 -19.54 0.45 14.26
CA ARG A 256 -20.04 -0.40 15.36
C ARG A 256 -21.37 0.12 15.92
N ASP A 257 -21.53 1.44 15.99
CA ASP A 257 -22.70 2.09 16.56
C ASP A 257 -23.86 2.20 15.55
N ASN A 258 -23.56 2.21 14.24
CA ASN A 258 -24.55 2.17 13.17
C ASN A 258 -24.16 1.17 12.08
N PRO A 259 -24.46 -0.13 12.25
CA PRO A 259 -23.97 -1.21 11.38
C PRO A 259 -24.56 -1.18 9.96
N THR A 260 -25.72 -0.55 9.76
CA THR A 260 -26.36 -0.39 8.44
C THR A 260 -25.73 0.71 7.59
N GLY A 261 -24.86 1.54 8.17
CA GLY A 261 -24.34 2.73 7.51
C GLY A 261 -25.25 3.94 7.67
N THR A 262 -24.73 5.10 7.28
CA THR A 262 -25.44 6.38 7.38
C THR A 262 -25.59 6.98 6.00
N ALA A 263 -26.83 7.19 5.55
CA ALA A 263 -27.11 7.97 4.35
C ALA A 263 -26.83 9.45 4.60
N LEU A 264 -26.01 10.06 3.75
CA LEU A 264 -25.73 11.49 3.77
C LEU A 264 -26.22 12.10 2.46
N HIS A 265 -27.03 13.15 2.57
CA HIS A 265 -27.37 14.01 1.45
C HIS A 265 -26.33 15.11 1.35
N VAL A 266 -25.53 15.10 0.28
CA VAL A 266 -24.32 15.91 0.16
C VAL A 266 -24.36 16.76 -1.11
N LEU A 267 -23.92 18.01 -0.99
CA LEU A 267 -23.67 18.89 -2.13
C LEU A 267 -22.20 18.81 -2.58
N SER A 268 -21.30 18.54 -1.64
CA SER A 268 -19.89 18.32 -1.95
C SER A 268 -19.27 17.28 -1.03
N ILE A 269 -18.21 16.63 -1.53
CA ILE A 269 -17.48 15.58 -0.81
C ILE A 269 -15.97 15.79 -0.93
N LEU A 270 -15.23 15.31 0.06
CA LEU A 270 -13.77 15.38 0.11
C LEU A 270 -13.13 14.01 -0.11
N VAL A 271 -12.19 13.94 -1.06
CA VAL A 271 -11.36 12.75 -1.31
C VAL A 271 -9.89 13.13 -1.42
N SER A 272 -9.00 12.24 -0.98
CA SER A 272 -7.56 12.54 -0.89
C SER A 272 -6.74 11.63 -1.82
N PRO A 273 -6.76 11.84 -3.14
CA PRO A 273 -5.92 11.08 -4.05
C PRO A 273 -4.44 11.33 -3.75
N THR A 274 -3.62 10.28 -3.89
CA THR A 274 -2.15 10.34 -3.71
C THR A 274 -1.46 11.25 -4.73
N ARG A 275 -2.09 11.49 -5.88
CA ARG A 275 -1.64 12.40 -6.94
C ARG A 275 -2.79 13.33 -7.37
N PRO A 276 -3.14 14.35 -6.58
CA PRO A 276 -4.32 15.20 -6.84
C PRO A 276 -4.23 15.92 -8.19
N GLY A 277 -3.09 16.53 -8.52
CA GLY A 277 -2.91 17.19 -9.81
C GLY A 277 -3.10 16.28 -11.03
N LYS A 278 -2.66 15.01 -10.95
CA LYS A 278 -2.89 14.03 -12.02
C LYS A 278 -4.35 13.60 -12.12
N ALA A 279 -5.04 13.48 -10.98
CA ALA A 279 -6.46 13.19 -10.95
C ALA A 279 -7.29 14.33 -11.56
N LEU A 280 -6.98 15.59 -11.22
CA LEU A 280 -7.61 16.77 -11.79
C LEU A 280 -7.33 16.90 -13.30
N GLN A 281 -6.09 16.69 -13.74
CA GLN A 281 -5.75 16.67 -15.17
C GLN A 281 -6.53 15.59 -15.93
N ALA A 282 -6.67 14.40 -15.35
CA ALA A 282 -7.47 13.32 -15.93
C ALA A 282 -8.96 13.67 -16.02
N ALA A 283 -9.50 14.33 -14.99
CA ALA A 283 -10.87 14.82 -14.99
C ALA A 283 -11.08 15.91 -16.07
N ALA A 284 -10.18 16.89 -16.15
CA ALA A 284 -10.22 17.95 -17.15
C ALA A 284 -10.14 17.38 -18.59
N ALA A 285 -9.29 16.38 -18.82
CA ALA A 285 -9.19 15.68 -20.12
C ALA A 285 -10.49 14.96 -20.53
N ARG A 286 -11.39 14.71 -19.57
CA ARG A 286 -12.73 14.14 -19.77
C ARG A 286 -13.83 15.19 -19.81
N ARG A 287 -13.48 16.49 -19.87
CA ARG A 287 -14.40 17.63 -19.83
C ARG A 287 -15.26 17.69 -18.55
N ILE A 288 -14.76 17.13 -17.45
CA ILE A 288 -15.33 17.37 -16.12
C ILE A 288 -14.91 18.80 -15.71
N PRO A 289 -15.81 19.61 -15.12
CA PRO A 289 -15.47 20.97 -14.72
C PRO A 289 -14.43 20.94 -13.61
N VAL A 290 -13.20 21.36 -13.92
CA VAL A 290 -12.08 21.45 -12.99
C VAL A 290 -11.75 22.91 -12.74
N GLY A 291 -11.60 23.28 -11.46
CA GLY A 291 -11.27 24.62 -10.99
C GLY A 291 -9.91 24.70 -10.30
#